data_AF-A0A6N1ANR7-F1
#
_entry.id   AF-A0A6N1ANR7-F1
#
_cell.length_a   1.000
_cell.length_b   1.000
_cell.length_c   1.000
_cell.angle_alpha   90.00
_cell.angle_beta   90.00
_cell.angle_gamma   90.00
#
_symmetry.space_group_name_H-M   'P 1'
#
loop_
_entity.id
_entity.type
_entity.pdbx_description
1 polymer ?
#
loop_
_entity_poly.entity_id
_entity_poly.type
_entity_poly.pdbx_seq_one_letter_code
_entity_poly.pdbx_strand_id
1 'polypeptide(L)'
;MDEIDHVAVIPTAPGLWRMAETYADAAEVLITSGEPSSHQFDEPALHLIEQSIELALKGFLRGADWPPKKLEAFGHRLRNLAEACRSCGLDESFLASHDTIRVVDAFVALGKSGHGLRYPCNEACVWIEPSVALAVARRLLAIIKDRCTLERQKVAFGQVSDASI
;
A
#
# COMPACT_ATOMS: atom_id res chain seq x y z
N MET A 1 -9.38 38.96 7.60
CA MET A 1 -8.58 37.74 7.80
C MET A 1 -9.45 36.65 7.22
N ASP A 2 -9.25 36.36 5.93
CA ASP A 2 -10.03 35.34 5.25
C ASP A 2 -9.57 33.98 5.78
N GLU A 3 -10.49 33.26 6.42
CA GLU A 3 -10.32 31.83 6.69
C GLU A 3 -10.18 31.15 5.32
N ILE A 4 -8.95 30.77 4.98
CA ILE A 4 -8.72 29.83 3.91
C ILE A 4 -9.34 28.53 4.40
N ASP A 5 -10.58 28.28 3.96
CA ASP A 5 -11.22 26.97 4.05
C ASP A 5 -10.24 25.98 3.43
N HIS A 6 -9.48 25.28 4.28
CA HIS A 6 -8.68 24.15 3.87
C HIS A 6 -9.66 23.07 3.45
N VAL A 7 -10.11 23.14 2.19
CA VAL A 7 -10.81 22.05 1.52
C VAL A 7 -9.84 20.88 1.56
N ALA A 8 -9.99 20.01 2.55
CA ALA A 8 -9.18 18.82 2.70
C ALA A 8 -9.29 18.06 1.38
N VAL A 9 -8.20 18.02 0.62
CA VAL A 9 -8.16 17.31 -0.66
C VAL A 9 -8.40 15.85 -0.34
N ILE A 10 -9.62 15.38 -0.60
CA ILE A 10 -9.98 13.99 -0.36
C ILE A 10 -9.14 13.13 -1.30
N PRO A 11 -8.29 12.22 -0.79
CA PRO A 11 -7.45 11.39 -1.65
C PRO A 11 -8.33 10.53 -2.56
N THR A 12 -8.13 10.68 -3.86
CA THR A 12 -8.76 9.83 -4.87
C THR A 12 -7.99 8.51 -4.96
N ALA A 13 -8.63 7.44 -5.45
CA ALA A 13 -7.94 6.17 -5.65
C ALA A 13 -6.70 6.31 -6.55
N PRO A 14 -6.75 7.01 -7.71
CA PRO A 14 -5.56 7.29 -8.51
C PRO A 14 -4.49 8.11 -7.78
N GLY A 15 -4.88 9.05 -6.93
CA GLY A 15 -3.94 9.84 -6.12
C GLY A 15 -3.16 8.96 -5.15
N LEU A 16 -3.86 8.07 -4.44
CA LEU A 16 -3.25 7.12 -3.51
C LEU A 16 -2.30 6.15 -4.21
N TRP A 17 -2.66 5.64 -5.40
CA TRP A 17 -1.78 4.76 -6.17
C TRP A 17 -0.50 5.46 -6.64
N ARG A 18 -0.62 6.70 -7.12
CA ARG A 18 0.56 7.48 -7.53
C ARG A 18 1.50 7.76 -6.36
N MET A 19 0.95 8.05 -5.19
CA MET A 19 1.77 8.20 -3.98
C MET A 19 2.46 6.88 -3.63
N ALA A 20 1.72 5.77 -3.64
CA ALA A 20 2.28 4.45 -3.39
C ALA A 20 3.44 4.11 -4.34
N GLU A 21 3.32 4.43 -5.63
CA GLU A 21 4.40 4.29 -6.62
C GLU A 21 5.61 5.15 -6.27
N THR A 22 5.37 6.42 -5.92
CA THR A 22 6.45 7.36 -5.55
C THR A 22 7.24 6.84 -4.34
N TYR A 23 6.56 6.25 -3.36
CA TYR A 23 7.19 5.62 -2.19
C TYR A 23 8.00 4.38 -2.56
N ALA A 24 7.49 3.53 -3.46
CA ALA A 24 8.23 2.37 -3.95
C ALA A 24 9.47 2.77 -4.76
N ASP A 25 9.35 3.78 -5.62
CA ASP A 25 10.48 4.34 -6.39
C ASP A 25 11.56 4.91 -5.45
N ALA A 26 11.15 5.67 -4.44
CA ALA A 26 12.07 6.22 -3.45
C ALA A 26 12.78 5.12 -2.63
N ALA A 27 12.06 4.07 -2.24
CA ALA A 27 12.65 2.93 -1.56
C ALA A 27 13.69 2.21 -2.44
N GLU A 28 13.38 2.02 -3.72
CA GLU A 28 14.30 1.40 -4.69
C GLU A 28 15.60 2.19 -4.85
N VAL A 29 15.52 3.52 -4.89
CA VAL A 29 16.71 4.39 -4.94
C VAL A 29 17.59 4.16 -3.70
N LEU A 30 16.99 4.10 -2.51
CA LEU A 30 17.75 3.85 -1.28
C LEU A 30 18.42 2.48 -1.29
N ILE A 31 17.70 1.43 -1.66
CA ILE A 31 18.24 0.06 -1.76
C ILE A 31 19.40 0.01 -2.77
N THR A 32 19.25 0.64 -3.92
CA THR A 32 20.24 0.61 -5.00
C THR A 32 21.46 1.47 -4.69
N SER A 33 21.29 2.58 -3.96
CA SER A 33 22.40 3.46 -3.56
C SER A 33 23.40 2.77 -2.63
N GLY A 34 22.98 1.67 -1.97
CA GLY A 34 23.86 0.86 -1.13
C GLY A 34 24.39 1.59 0.11
N GLU A 35 23.82 2.76 0.47
CA GLU A 35 24.19 3.44 1.71
C GLU A 35 23.77 2.56 2.90
N PRO A 36 24.72 2.00 3.67
CA PRO A 36 24.37 1.15 4.78
C PRO A 36 23.69 1.99 5.85
N SER A 37 22.46 1.62 6.22
CA SER A 37 21.87 2.14 7.44
C SER A 37 22.75 1.68 8.61
N SER A 38 23.20 2.62 9.42
CA SER A 38 24.00 2.34 10.61
C SER A 38 23.21 1.58 11.69
N HIS A 39 21.89 1.46 11.53
CA HIS A 39 20.99 0.72 12.41
C HIS A 39 19.97 -0.11 11.63
N GLN A 40 19.90 -1.40 11.99
CA GLN A 40 18.97 -2.41 11.46
C GLN A 40 17.47 -2.10 11.64
N PHE A 41 17.15 -1.09 12.47
CA PHE A 41 15.77 -0.68 12.77
C PHE A 41 15.44 0.71 12.20
N ASP A 42 16.44 1.44 11.70
CA ASP A 42 16.29 2.70 10.96
C ASP A 42 16.58 2.42 9.49
N GLU A 43 15.80 1.54 8.85
CA GLU A 43 15.91 1.29 7.42
C GLU A 43 14.83 2.09 6.69
N PRO A 44 15.14 3.31 6.18
CA PRO A 44 14.12 4.19 5.61
C PRO A 44 13.45 3.55 4.39
N ALA A 45 14.17 2.66 3.68
CA ALA A 45 13.60 1.88 2.59
C ALA A 45 12.40 1.03 3.05
N LEU A 46 12.51 0.32 4.18
CA LEU A 46 11.41 -0.49 4.72
C LEU A 46 10.21 0.37 5.12
N HIS A 47 10.44 1.55 5.70
CA HIS A 47 9.37 2.48 6.02
C HIS A 47 8.65 2.98 4.76
N LEU A 48 9.39 3.36 3.72
CA LEU A 48 8.81 3.78 2.44
C LEU A 48 8.03 2.63 1.78
N ILE A 49 8.52 1.39 1.87
CA ILE A 49 7.82 0.20 1.36
C ILE A 49 6.52 -0.04 2.13
N GLU A 50 6.52 0.09 3.46
CA GLU A 50 5.32 -0.03 4.29
C GLU A 50 4.25 0.99 3.86
N GLN A 51 4.65 2.26 3.71
CA GLN A 51 3.76 3.33 3.24
C GLN A 51 3.24 3.07 1.84
N SER A 52 4.08 2.55 0.94
CA SER A 52 3.67 2.15 -0.41
C SER A 52 2.56 1.10 -0.38
N ILE A 53 2.75 0.03 0.40
CA ILE A 53 1.75 -1.06 0.52
C ILE A 53 0.45 -0.53 1.14
N GLU A 54 0.54 0.26 2.21
CA GLU A 54 -0.63 0.83 2.88
C GLU A 54 -1.47 1.69 1.94
N LEU A 55 -0.82 2.61 1.22
CA LEU A 55 -1.47 3.52 0.28
C LEU A 55 -2.04 2.76 -0.92
N ALA A 56 -1.36 1.71 -1.40
CA ALA A 56 -1.87 0.85 -2.45
C ALA A 56 -3.18 0.15 -2.01
N LEU A 57 -3.20 -0.46 -0.82
CA LEU A 57 -4.40 -1.11 -0.27
C LEU A 57 -5.54 -0.11 -0.03
N LYS A 58 -5.25 1.06 0.56
CA LYS A 58 -6.25 2.13 0.74
C LYS A 58 -6.78 2.64 -0.59
N GLY A 59 -5.91 2.79 -1.59
CA GLY A 59 -6.29 3.16 -2.95
C GLY A 59 -7.21 2.12 -3.59
N PHE A 60 -6.92 0.83 -3.41
CA PHE A 60 -7.80 -0.26 -3.88
C PHE A 60 -9.19 -0.17 -3.26
N LEU A 61 -9.28 -0.04 -1.93
CA LEU A 61 -10.57 0.11 -1.24
C LEU A 61 -11.29 1.39 -1.66
N ARG A 62 -10.56 2.49 -1.86
CA ARG A 62 -11.12 3.74 -2.37
C ARG A 62 -11.72 3.57 -3.76
N GLY A 63 -11.08 2.77 -4.61
CA GLY A 63 -11.57 2.40 -5.95
C GLY A 63 -12.76 1.43 -5.92
N ALA A 64 -12.95 0.72 -4.82
CA ALA A 64 -14.16 -0.05 -4.50
C ALA A 64 -15.24 0.81 -3.78
N ASP A 65 -15.18 2.13 -3.95
CA ASP A 65 -16.11 3.12 -3.37
C ASP A 65 -16.17 3.21 -1.85
N TRP A 66 -15.12 2.76 -1.14
CA TRP A 66 -15.06 2.97 0.31
C TRP A 66 -14.86 4.45 0.65
N PRO A 67 -15.60 5.01 1.61
CA PRO A 67 -15.50 6.42 1.97
C PRO A 67 -14.20 6.72 2.74
N PRO A 68 -13.62 7.93 2.60
CA PRO A 68 -12.35 8.30 3.25
C PRO A 68 -12.31 8.06 4.76
N LYS A 69 -13.38 8.42 5.48
CA LYS A 69 -13.49 8.18 6.93
C LYS A 69 -13.33 6.71 7.32
N LYS A 70 -13.77 5.79 6.46
CA LYS A 70 -13.62 4.35 6.69
C LYS A 70 -12.18 3.89 6.45
N LEU A 71 -11.46 4.52 5.52
CA LEU A 71 -10.04 4.28 5.26
C LEU A 71 -9.16 4.82 6.40
N GLU A 72 -9.49 5.99 6.93
CA GLU A 72 -8.82 6.60 8.08
C GLU A 72 -8.94 5.72 9.34
N ALA A 73 -10.10 5.10 9.56
CA ALA A 73 -10.33 4.21 10.70
C ALA A 73 -9.40 2.98 10.74
N PHE A 74 -8.81 2.57 9.61
CA PHE A 74 -7.80 1.52 9.60
C PHE A 74 -6.45 1.97 10.19
N GLY A 75 -6.14 3.27 10.20
CA GLY A 75 -4.80 3.76 10.53
C GLY A 75 -3.73 3.07 9.69
N HIS A 76 -2.66 2.63 10.35
CA HIS A 76 -1.53 1.87 9.76
C HIS A 76 -1.66 0.35 9.91
N ARG A 77 -2.89 -0.18 10.05
CA ARG A 77 -3.12 -1.61 10.31
C ARG A 77 -3.15 -2.42 9.01
N LEU A 78 -1.97 -2.76 8.50
CA LEU A 78 -1.82 -3.48 7.22
C LEU A 78 -2.61 -4.79 7.13
N ARG A 79 -2.64 -5.61 8.19
CA ARG A 79 -3.41 -6.87 8.18
C ARG A 79 -4.90 -6.62 7.94
N ASN A 80 -5.47 -5.66 8.66
CA ASN A 80 -6.88 -5.30 8.54
C ASN A 80 -7.19 -4.75 7.14
N LEU A 81 -6.27 -3.97 6.55
CA LEU A 81 -6.40 -3.48 5.18
C LEU A 81 -6.37 -4.63 4.17
N ALA A 82 -5.43 -5.58 4.32
CA ALA A 82 -5.32 -6.73 3.43
C ALA A 82 -6.58 -7.61 3.48
N GLU A 83 -7.13 -7.86 4.67
CA GLU A 83 -8.39 -8.59 4.86
C GLU A 83 -9.59 -7.87 4.23
N ALA A 84 -9.67 -6.55 4.40
CA ALA A 84 -10.70 -5.74 3.75
C ALA A 84 -10.58 -5.80 2.22
N CYS A 85 -9.36 -5.68 1.67
CA CYS A 85 -9.12 -5.81 0.24
C CYS A 85 -9.51 -7.20 -0.28
N ARG A 86 -9.24 -8.27 0.48
CA ARG A 86 -9.69 -9.63 0.17
C ARG A 86 -11.21 -9.69 0.02
N SER A 87 -11.95 -9.07 0.94
CA SER A 87 -13.43 -9.03 0.87
C SER A 87 -13.97 -8.25 -0.34
N CYS A 88 -13.18 -7.32 -0.88
CA CYS A 88 -13.46 -6.60 -2.13
C CYS A 88 -12.88 -7.30 -3.37
N GLY A 89 -12.39 -8.53 -3.21
CA GLY A 89 -11.96 -9.41 -4.29
C GLY A 89 -10.52 -9.21 -4.75
N LEU A 90 -9.64 -8.57 -3.96
CA LEU A 90 -8.21 -8.58 -4.26
C LEU A 90 -7.70 -10.02 -4.39
N ASP A 91 -6.80 -10.25 -5.34
CA ASP A 91 -6.32 -11.59 -5.73
C ASP A 91 -5.85 -12.42 -4.52
N GLU A 92 -6.55 -13.53 -4.27
CA GLU A 92 -6.27 -14.43 -3.15
C GLU A 92 -4.91 -15.11 -3.31
N SER A 93 -4.45 -15.36 -4.54
CA SER A 93 -3.15 -15.98 -4.78
C SER A 93 -1.99 -15.07 -4.37
N PHE A 94 -2.17 -13.75 -4.52
CA PHE A 94 -1.23 -12.76 -4.03
C PHE A 94 -1.23 -12.72 -2.50
N LEU A 95 -2.41 -12.59 -1.89
CA LEU A 95 -2.55 -12.49 -0.43
C LEU A 95 -2.09 -13.75 0.32
N ALA A 96 -2.28 -14.92 -0.28
CA ALA A 96 -1.83 -16.20 0.27
C ALA A 96 -0.36 -16.51 -0.02
N SER A 97 0.33 -15.69 -0.83
CA SER A 97 1.74 -15.93 -1.14
C SER A 97 2.59 -15.79 0.13
N HIS A 98 3.54 -16.71 0.27
CA HIS A 98 4.46 -16.76 1.42
C HIS A 98 5.16 -15.42 1.66
N ASP A 99 5.63 -14.76 0.60
CA ASP A 99 6.33 -13.49 0.71
C ASP A 99 5.40 -12.36 1.18
N THR A 100 4.16 -12.32 0.69
CA THR A 100 3.19 -11.31 1.13
C THR A 100 2.84 -11.49 2.61
N ILE A 101 2.63 -12.73 3.06
CA ILE A 101 2.38 -13.04 4.47
C ILE A 101 3.57 -12.59 5.32
N ARG A 102 4.79 -12.96 4.93
CA ARG A 102 6.01 -12.57 5.65
C ARG A 102 6.20 -11.06 5.74
N VAL A 103 5.96 -10.32 4.65
CA VAL A 103 6.04 -8.86 4.62
C VAL A 103 5.03 -8.24 5.58
N VAL A 104 3.76 -8.64 5.49
CA VAL A 104 2.69 -8.11 6.34
C VAL A 104 2.96 -8.43 7.81
N ASP A 105 3.40 -9.65 8.11
CA ASP A 105 3.72 -10.07 9.48
C ASP A 105 4.91 -9.29 10.05
N ALA A 106 5.96 -9.06 9.24
CA ALA A 106 7.11 -8.25 9.63
C ALA A 106 6.70 -6.81 9.95
N PHE A 107 5.93 -6.14 9.08
CA PHE A 107 5.47 -4.79 9.35
C PHE A 107 4.50 -4.70 10.53
N VAL A 108 3.63 -5.69 10.73
CA VAL A 108 2.77 -5.74 11.91
C VAL A 108 3.59 -5.87 13.20
N ALA A 109 4.68 -6.66 13.18
CA ALA A 109 5.59 -6.75 14.32
C ALA A 109 6.30 -5.40 14.58
N LEU A 110 6.74 -4.71 13.52
CA LEU A 110 7.38 -3.39 13.59
C LEU A 110 6.42 -2.27 14.04
N GLY A 111 5.13 -2.33 13.69
CA GLY A 111 4.13 -1.35 14.09
C GLY A 111 3.63 -1.52 15.53
N LYS A 112 3.61 -2.75 16.06
CA LYS A 112 3.17 -3.06 17.44
C LYS A 112 4.14 -2.57 18.51
N SER A 113 5.39 -2.31 18.17
CA SER A 113 6.38 -1.75 19.10
C SER A 113 6.23 -0.25 19.33
N GLY A 114 5.18 0.40 18.77
CA GLY A 114 4.70 1.73 19.15
C GLY A 114 5.59 2.91 18.78
N HIS A 115 6.89 2.68 18.60
CA HIS A 115 7.92 3.64 18.20
C HIS A 115 9.12 2.88 17.58
N GLY A 116 8.91 1.66 17.06
CA GLY A 116 9.97 0.66 16.86
C GLY A 116 10.91 0.84 15.66
N LEU A 117 10.73 1.84 14.82
CA LEU A 117 11.83 2.30 13.96
C LEU A 117 12.90 3.05 14.80
N ARG A 118 12.54 3.57 15.99
CA ARG A 118 13.45 4.29 16.90
C ARG A 118 13.98 3.48 18.08
N TYR A 119 13.46 2.27 18.36
CA TYR A 119 13.91 1.46 19.50
C TYR A 119 13.96 -0.04 19.19
N PRO A 120 15.06 -0.73 19.54
CA PRO A 120 15.25 -2.14 19.23
C PRO A 120 14.23 -3.00 19.99
N CYS A 121 13.48 -3.81 19.24
CA CYS A 121 12.56 -4.80 19.79
C CYS A 121 13.35 -6.07 20.07
N ASN A 122 13.37 -6.53 21.31
CA ASN A 122 14.04 -7.77 21.71
C ASN A 122 13.35 -8.99 21.08
N GLU A 123 14.18 -9.86 20.51
CA GLU A 123 14.00 -11.30 20.34
C GLU A 123 12.76 -11.75 19.51
N ALA A 124 13.03 -12.14 18.26
CA ALA A 124 12.08 -12.64 17.23
C ALA A 124 11.50 -11.63 16.23
N CYS A 125 12.24 -10.55 15.92
CA CYS A 125 11.90 -9.71 14.77
C CYS A 125 12.03 -10.54 13.47
N VAL A 126 10.94 -10.68 12.71
CA VAL A 126 10.97 -11.33 11.39
C VAL A 126 11.82 -10.44 10.48
N TRP A 127 13.05 -10.89 10.18
CA TRP A 127 13.91 -10.18 9.24
C TRP A 127 13.31 -10.31 7.84
N ILE A 128 13.20 -9.16 7.18
CA ILE A 128 12.80 -9.11 5.80
C ILE A 128 13.79 -8.28 4.99
N GLU A 129 14.24 -8.87 3.90
CA GLU A 129 15.11 -8.19 2.96
C GLU A 129 14.32 -7.08 2.25
N PRO A 130 14.82 -5.84 2.20
CA PRO A 130 14.14 -4.73 1.54
C PRO A 130 13.76 -5.02 0.08
N SER A 131 14.61 -5.76 -0.65
CA SER A 131 14.35 -6.18 -2.03
C SER A 131 13.09 -7.04 -2.15
N VAL A 132 12.87 -7.97 -1.22
CA VAL A 132 11.68 -8.84 -1.16
C VAL A 132 10.44 -8.02 -0.83
N ALA A 133 10.54 -7.13 0.17
CA ALA A 133 9.42 -6.26 0.54
C ALA A 133 9.03 -5.31 -0.60
N LEU A 134 10.02 -4.75 -1.30
CA LEU A 134 9.81 -3.93 -2.50
C LEU A 134 9.13 -4.72 -3.61
N ALA A 135 9.56 -5.96 -3.87
CA ALA A 135 8.95 -6.82 -4.88
C ALA A 135 7.46 -7.08 -4.60
N VAL A 136 7.09 -7.30 -3.32
CA VAL A 136 5.68 -7.43 -2.91
C VAL A 136 4.90 -6.13 -3.16
N ALA A 137 5.46 -4.97 -2.79
CA ALA A 137 4.82 -3.68 -3.06
C ALA A 137 4.59 -3.44 -4.56
N ARG A 138 5.60 -3.71 -5.39
CA ARG A 138 5.51 -3.60 -6.87
C ARG A 138 4.46 -4.53 -7.44
N ARG A 139 4.42 -5.78 -6.98
CA ARG A 139 3.43 -6.77 -7.43
C ARG A 139 2.02 -6.36 -7.05
N LEU A 140 1.80 -5.83 -5.84
CA LEU A 140 0.50 -5.29 -5.43
C LEU A 140 0.06 -4.14 -6.34
N LEU A 141 0.96 -3.18 -6.61
CA LEU A 141 0.69 -2.05 -7.50
C LEU A 141 0.32 -2.52 -8.91
N ALA A 142 1.02 -3.52 -9.45
CA ALA A 142 0.69 -4.11 -10.75
C ALA A 142 -0.71 -4.74 -10.77
N ILE A 143 -1.05 -5.56 -9.76
CA ILE A 143 -2.39 -6.17 -9.65
C ILE A 143 -3.50 -5.12 -9.61
N ILE A 144 -3.28 -4.03 -8.85
CA ILE A 144 -4.25 -2.94 -8.76
C ILE A 144 -4.40 -2.23 -10.11
N LYS A 145 -3.29 -1.91 -10.78
CA LYS A 145 -3.30 -1.26 -12.11
C LYS A 145 -4.01 -2.10 -13.16
N ASP A 146 -3.73 -3.40 -13.20
CA ASP A 146 -4.34 -4.33 -14.15
C ASP A 146 -5.86 -4.37 -13.96
N ARG A 147 -6.31 -4.46 -12.71
CA ARG A 147 -7.74 -4.44 -12.39
C ARG A 147 -8.41 -3.13 -12.81
N CYS A 148 -7.78 -1.99 -12.54
CA CYS A 148 -8.33 -0.70 -12.94
C CYS A 148 -8.40 -0.53 -14.46
N THR A 149 -7.43 -1.09 -15.18
CA THR A 149 -7.43 -1.10 -16.65
C THR A 149 -8.60 -1.94 -17.17
N LEU A 150 -8.82 -3.12 -16.59
CA LEU A 150 -9.94 -3.99 -16.94
C LEU A 150 -11.30 -3.34 -16.64
N GLU A 151 -11.46 -2.70 -15.48
CA GLU A 151 -12.72 -2.02 -15.13
C GLU A 151 -13.00 -0.83 -16.06
N ARG A 152 -11.97 -0.04 -16.42
CA ARG A 152 -12.12 1.03 -17.43
C ARG A 152 -12.51 0.48 -18.80
N GLN A 153 -11.93 -0.64 -19.22
CA GLN A 153 -12.31 -1.31 -20.47
C GLN A 153 -13.76 -1.78 -20.41
N LYS A 154 -14.21 -2.41 -19.32
CA LYS A 154 -15.61 -2.83 -19.14
C LYS A 154 -16.59 -1.66 -19.24
N VAL A 155 -16.27 -0.51 -18.61
CA VAL A 155 -17.09 0.71 -18.71
C VAL A 155 -17.10 1.23 -20.15
N ALA A 156 -15.94 1.28 -20.81
CA ALA A 156 -15.84 1.73 -22.20
C ALA A 156 -16.66 0.82 -23.14
N PHE A 157 -16.63 -0.50 -22.96
CA PHE A 157 -17.41 -1.46 -23.78
C PHE A 157 -18.90 -1.49 -23.41
N GLY A 158 -19.24 -1.35 -22.13
CA GLY A 158 -20.63 -1.28 -21.65
C GLY A 158 -21.36 0.00 -22.07
N GLN A 159 -20.63 1.10 -22.32
CA GLN A 159 -21.20 2.32 -22.91
C GLN A 159 -21.44 2.23 -24.43
N VAL A 160 -20.90 1.23 -25.13
CA VAL A 160 -21.17 1.04 -26.57
C VAL A 160 -22.50 0.32 -26.82
N SER A 161 -23.09 -0.37 -25.83
CA SER A 161 -24.35 -1.10 -26.03
C SER A 161 -25.62 -0.25 -25.94
N ASP A 162 -25.57 0.92 -25.32
CA ASP A 162 -26.75 1.77 -25.07
C ASP A 162 -26.93 2.92 -26.09
N ALA A 163 -26.05 3.03 -27.10
CA ALA A 163 -26.11 4.07 -28.12
C ALA A 163 -26.63 3.57 -29.48
N SER A 164 -27.48 2.55 -29.51
CA SER A 164 -28.11 2.07 -30.76
C SER A 164 -29.49 1.47 -30.51
N ILE A 165 -30.49 2.32 -30.27
CA ILE A 165 -31.89 2.10 -30.65
C ILE A 165 -32.44 3.41 -31.22
#